data_AF-A0A2E1A703-F1
#
_entry.id   AF-A0A2E1A703-F1
#
_cell.length_a   1.000
_cell.length_b   1.000
_cell.length_c   1.000
_cell.angle_alpha   90.00
_cell.angle_beta   90.00
_cell.angle_gamma   90.00
#
_symmetry.space_group_name_H-M   'P 1'
#
loop_
_entity.id
_entity.type
_entity.pdbx_description
1 polymer ?
#
loop_
_entity_poly.entity_id
_entity_poly.type
_entity_poly.pdbx_seq_one_letter_code
_entity_poly.pdbx_strand_id
1 'polypeptide(L)'
;MPINREIARLTDLIEKDQSVANLYAERALCYRMQERYVLSERDLNLAIERDPQNPVYYMDRGFSRHMHGDHDGAIADLTCAMALAGGRNDLVTRALRLRINAKEGNGQPEEAMEDINLLVEWVPDDLQVRLMRGSRLINRHMLDDAWCDIRYALKIDAHDLSARVLHARYLLKQQHYAQAEEILCGVLREHHDNEDFVDLNRPYWAEARRRQGKDLIPDW
;
A
#
# COMPACT_ATOMS: atom_id res chain seq x y z
N MET A 1 -24.38 8.19 12.97
CA MET A 1 -25.42 8.68 12.03
C MET A 1 -25.24 7.94 10.72
N PRO A 2 -26.29 7.49 10.01
CA PRO A 2 -26.13 6.79 8.73
C PRO A 2 -25.45 7.70 7.71
N ILE A 3 -24.49 7.19 6.92
CA ILE A 3 -23.68 7.99 5.97
C ILE A 3 -24.56 8.81 5.02
N ASN A 4 -25.65 8.24 4.50
CA ASN A 4 -26.60 8.94 3.62
C ASN A 4 -27.27 10.15 4.30
N ARG A 5 -27.53 10.08 5.61
CA ARG A 5 -28.11 11.19 6.36
C ARG A 5 -27.10 12.31 6.54
N GLU A 6 -25.82 11.99 6.68
CA GLU A 6 -24.76 13.00 6.74
C GLU A 6 -24.54 13.67 5.39
N ILE A 7 -24.55 12.91 4.29
CA ILE A 7 -24.50 13.48 2.93
C ILE A 7 -25.63 14.48 2.70
N ALA A 8 -26.86 14.16 3.13
CA ALA A 8 -28.00 15.07 3.03
C ALA A 8 -27.77 16.33 3.89
N ARG A 9 -27.33 16.17 5.14
CA ARG A 9 -27.02 17.29 6.04
C ARG A 9 -25.95 18.23 5.45
N LEU A 10 -24.86 17.67 4.94
CA LEU A 10 -23.78 18.43 4.32
C LEU A 10 -24.25 19.14 3.04
N THR A 11 -25.14 18.52 2.27
CA THR A 11 -25.75 19.14 1.10
C THR A 11 -26.57 20.37 1.47
N ASP A 12 -27.45 20.27 2.48
CA ASP A 12 -28.22 21.41 2.97
C ASP A 12 -27.32 22.53 3.51
N LEU A 13 -26.17 22.21 4.12
CA LEU A 13 -25.20 23.18 4.61
C LEU A 13 -24.46 23.88 3.45
N ILE A 14 -24.05 23.13 2.44
CA ILE A 14 -23.39 23.65 1.23
C ILE A 14 -24.34 24.58 0.46
N GLU A 15 -25.64 24.24 0.38
CA GLU A 15 -26.63 25.12 -0.26
C GLU A 15 -26.77 26.47 0.45
N LYS A 16 -26.60 26.49 1.78
CA LYS A 16 -26.64 27.71 2.60
C LYS A 16 -25.36 28.52 2.49
N ASP A 17 -24.21 27.86 2.38
CA ASP A 17 -22.91 28.51 2.24
C ASP A 17 -21.93 27.68 1.39
N GLN A 18 -21.71 28.13 0.15
CA GLN A 18 -20.84 27.47 -0.82
C GLN A 18 -19.35 27.87 -0.70
N SER A 19 -19.02 28.75 0.26
CA SER A 19 -17.64 29.22 0.48
C SER A 19 -16.84 28.31 1.41
N VAL A 20 -17.51 27.45 2.18
CA VAL A 20 -16.87 26.62 3.21
C VAL A 20 -16.27 25.35 2.59
N ALA A 21 -14.96 25.39 2.31
CA ALA A 21 -14.20 24.27 1.73
C ALA A 21 -14.40 22.94 2.49
N ASN A 22 -14.36 23.00 3.83
CA ASN A 22 -14.46 21.82 4.70
C ASN A 22 -15.76 21.02 4.48
N LEU A 23 -16.88 21.67 4.16
CA LEU A 23 -18.15 20.96 3.94
C LEU A 23 -18.08 20.04 2.71
N TYR A 24 -17.41 20.50 1.65
CA TYR A 24 -17.18 19.69 0.47
C TYR A 24 -16.24 18.52 0.78
N ALA A 25 -15.14 18.77 1.49
CA ALA A 25 -14.20 17.70 1.87
C ALA A 25 -14.84 16.64 2.78
N GLU A 26 -15.66 17.05 3.75
CA GLU A 26 -16.42 16.12 4.60
C GLU A 26 -17.43 15.29 3.80
N ARG A 27 -18.09 15.90 2.80
CA ARG A 27 -19.04 15.18 1.93
C ARG A 27 -18.31 14.23 0.98
N ALA A 28 -17.13 14.61 0.50
CA ALA A 28 -16.26 13.75 -0.29
C ALA A 28 -15.80 12.52 0.50
N LEU A 29 -15.46 12.68 1.79
CA LEU A 29 -15.14 11.56 2.68
C LEU A 29 -16.33 10.59 2.81
N CYS A 30 -17.54 11.12 2.94
CA CYS A 30 -18.75 10.28 2.95
C CYS A 30 -18.92 9.51 1.64
N TYR A 31 -18.64 10.13 0.49
CA TYR A 31 -18.65 9.43 -0.81
C TYR A 31 -17.56 8.36 -0.91
N ARG A 32 -16.35 8.60 -0.39
CA ARG A 32 -15.27 7.59 -0.31
C ARG A 32 -15.67 6.37 0.51
N MET A 33 -16.33 6.57 1.66
CA MET A 33 -16.83 5.46 2.48
C MET A 33 -17.90 4.63 1.79
N GLN A 34 -18.50 5.15 0.71
CA GLN A 34 -19.43 4.45 -0.18
C GLN A 34 -18.79 4.01 -1.50
N GLU A 35 -17.46 4.12 -1.63
CA GLU A 35 -16.70 3.83 -2.85
C GLU A 35 -17.13 4.67 -4.07
N ARG A 36 -17.79 5.81 -3.83
CA ARG A 36 -18.26 6.75 -4.87
C ARG A 36 -17.16 7.75 -5.20
N TYR A 37 -16.03 7.25 -5.67
CA TYR A 37 -14.80 8.01 -5.82
C TYR A 37 -14.89 9.20 -6.79
N VAL A 38 -15.64 9.08 -7.90
CA VAL A 38 -15.84 10.19 -8.84
C VAL A 38 -16.61 11.36 -8.21
N LEU A 39 -17.58 11.07 -7.34
CA LEU A 39 -18.30 12.11 -6.60
C LEU A 39 -17.45 12.73 -5.51
N SER A 40 -16.62 11.92 -4.85
CA SER A 40 -15.60 12.40 -3.91
C SER A 40 -14.63 13.37 -4.59
N GLU A 41 -14.07 12.99 -5.75
CA GLU A 41 -13.17 13.87 -6.52
C GLU A 41 -13.85 15.21 -6.87
N ARG A 42 -15.11 15.17 -7.34
CA ARG A 42 -15.84 16.38 -7.70
C ARG A 42 -15.98 17.34 -6.51
N ASP A 43 -16.29 16.83 -5.32
CA ASP A 43 -16.37 17.67 -4.13
C ASP A 43 -14.99 18.15 -3.68
N LEU A 44 -13.94 17.34 -3.80
CA LEU A 44 -12.58 17.75 -3.47
C LEU A 44 -12.04 18.81 -4.43
N ASN A 45 -12.45 18.80 -5.70
CA ASN A 45 -12.19 19.90 -6.62
C ASN A 45 -12.77 21.22 -6.07
N LEU A 46 -14.03 21.18 -5.59
CA LEU A 46 -14.67 22.35 -4.99
C LEU A 46 -13.99 22.75 -3.67
N ALA A 47 -13.53 21.81 -2.84
CA ALA A 47 -12.77 22.13 -1.64
C ALA A 47 -11.45 22.86 -1.98
N ILE A 48 -10.71 22.36 -2.97
CA ILE A 48 -9.44 22.93 -3.44
C ILE A 48 -9.63 24.31 -4.07
N GLU A 49 -10.70 24.53 -4.83
CA GLU A 49 -11.03 25.87 -5.37
C GLU A 49 -11.24 26.93 -4.27
N ARG A 50 -11.68 26.51 -3.07
CA ARG A 50 -12.02 27.40 -1.95
C ARG A 50 -10.82 27.64 -1.05
N ASP A 51 -10.03 26.60 -0.82
CA ASP A 51 -8.82 26.65 -0.01
C ASP A 51 -7.72 25.80 -0.66
N PRO A 52 -6.96 26.40 -1.61
CA PRO A 52 -5.95 25.68 -2.40
C PRO A 52 -4.65 25.43 -1.64
N GLN A 53 -4.53 25.89 -0.39
CA GLN A 53 -3.31 25.71 0.41
C GLN A 53 -3.44 24.56 1.40
N ASN A 54 -4.58 23.88 1.45
CA ASN A 54 -4.79 22.76 2.35
C ASN A 54 -4.30 21.44 1.72
N PRO A 55 -3.18 20.86 2.21
CA PRO A 55 -2.62 19.63 1.65
C PRO A 55 -3.54 18.41 1.79
N VAL A 56 -4.47 18.42 2.76
CA VAL A 56 -5.38 17.30 3.01
C VAL A 56 -6.30 17.07 1.82
N TYR A 57 -6.81 18.14 1.20
CA TYR A 57 -7.72 18.01 0.06
C TYR A 57 -7.05 17.38 -1.16
N TYR A 58 -5.79 17.74 -1.42
CA TYR A 58 -5.00 17.10 -2.47
C TYR A 58 -4.74 15.63 -2.14
N MET A 59 -4.35 15.29 -0.92
CA MET A 59 -4.16 13.89 -0.53
C MET A 59 -5.45 13.06 -0.68
N ASP A 60 -6.59 13.62 -0.27
CA ASP A 60 -7.88 12.94 -0.38
C ASP A 60 -8.39 12.82 -1.82
N ARG A 61 -8.07 13.81 -2.68
CA ARG A 61 -8.39 13.74 -4.11
C ARG A 61 -7.50 12.72 -4.79
N GLY A 62 -6.22 12.70 -4.45
CA GLY A 62 -5.27 11.71 -4.94
C GLY A 62 -5.67 10.29 -4.57
N PHE A 63 -6.16 10.06 -3.34
CA PHE A 63 -6.75 8.77 -2.98
C PHE A 63 -7.94 8.42 -3.88
N SER A 64 -8.88 9.35 -4.04
CA SER A 64 -10.11 9.10 -4.82
C SER A 64 -9.80 8.77 -6.28
N ARG A 65 -8.84 9.50 -6.87
CA ARG A 65 -8.31 9.25 -8.22
C ARG A 65 -7.64 7.90 -8.35
N HIS A 66 -6.77 7.54 -7.41
CA HIS A 66 -6.14 6.22 -7.41
C HIS A 66 -7.18 5.10 -7.38
N MET A 67 -8.20 5.21 -6.52
CA MET A 67 -9.22 4.17 -6.37
C MET A 67 -10.14 4.01 -7.58
N HIS A 68 -10.29 5.03 -8.44
CA HIS A 68 -11.07 4.93 -9.68
C HIS A 68 -10.24 4.76 -10.95
N GLY A 69 -8.91 4.63 -10.80
CA GLY A 69 -7.99 4.27 -11.88
C GLY A 69 -7.21 5.45 -12.49
N ASP A 70 -7.44 6.69 -12.07
CA ASP A 70 -6.62 7.84 -12.46
C ASP A 70 -5.33 7.90 -11.62
N HIS A 71 -4.37 7.05 -11.97
CA HIS A 71 -3.10 6.96 -11.25
C HIS A 71 -2.20 8.18 -11.50
N ASP A 72 -2.17 8.73 -12.71
CA ASP A 72 -1.41 9.94 -13.02
C ASP A 72 -1.92 11.15 -12.20
N GLY A 73 -3.23 11.37 -12.18
CA GLY A 73 -3.85 12.43 -11.40
C GLY A 73 -3.63 12.25 -9.89
N ALA A 74 -3.63 11.00 -9.42
CA ALA A 74 -3.29 10.67 -8.04
C ALA A 74 -1.85 11.04 -7.68
N ILE A 75 -0.88 10.67 -8.51
CA ILE A 75 0.53 10.99 -8.31
C ILE A 75 0.76 12.50 -8.26
N ALA A 76 0.12 13.25 -9.16
CA ALA A 76 0.20 14.70 -9.20
C ALA A 76 -0.35 15.34 -7.91
N ASP A 77 -1.53 14.91 -7.47
CA ASP A 77 -2.16 15.42 -6.25
C ASP A 77 -1.36 15.09 -4.99
N LEU A 78 -0.87 13.86 -4.87
CA LEU A 78 -0.06 13.45 -3.71
C LEU A 78 1.26 14.21 -3.65
N THR A 79 1.86 14.50 -4.81
CA THR A 79 3.06 15.33 -4.90
C THR A 79 2.77 16.77 -4.45
N CYS A 80 1.62 17.34 -4.84
CA CYS A 80 1.18 18.66 -4.39
C CYS A 80 0.92 18.68 -2.88
N ALA A 81 0.22 17.67 -2.34
CA ALA A 81 -0.06 17.52 -0.92
C ALA A 81 1.23 17.51 -0.08
N MET A 82 2.24 16.75 -0.53
CA MET A 82 3.54 16.70 0.13
C MET A 82 4.28 18.05 0.10
N ALA A 83 4.24 18.75 -1.04
CA ALA A 83 4.87 20.06 -1.19
C ALA A 83 4.23 21.12 -0.28
N LEU A 84 2.90 21.13 -0.17
CA LEU A 84 2.14 22.04 0.68
C LEU A 84 2.30 21.73 2.18
N ALA A 85 2.29 20.45 2.56
CA ALA A 85 2.45 20.05 3.95
C ALA A 85 3.85 20.34 4.50
N GLY A 86 4.87 20.19 3.64
CA GLY A 86 6.26 20.51 3.95
C GLY A 86 6.91 19.61 5.00
N GLY A 87 8.22 19.37 4.83
CA GLY A 87 9.01 18.62 5.80
C GLY A 87 8.55 17.18 6.02
N ARG A 88 8.96 16.61 7.15
CA ARG A 88 8.61 15.25 7.55
C ARG A 88 7.49 15.28 8.59
N ASN A 89 6.30 14.82 8.20
CA ASN A 89 5.14 14.75 9.06
C ASN A 89 4.23 13.56 8.68
N ASP A 90 3.16 13.34 9.46
CA ASP A 90 2.21 12.24 9.25
C ASP A 90 1.53 12.30 7.87
N LEU A 91 1.10 13.50 7.45
CA LEU A 91 0.44 13.69 6.15
C LEU A 91 1.38 13.30 5.00
N VAL A 92 2.63 13.76 5.03
CA VAL A 92 3.63 13.41 4.00
C VAL A 92 3.91 11.90 4.01
N THR A 93 3.97 11.28 5.19
CA THR A 93 4.16 9.82 5.32
C THR A 93 2.99 9.04 4.70
N ARG A 94 1.75 9.49 4.94
CA ARG A 94 0.54 8.89 4.35
C ARG A 94 0.47 9.13 2.84
N ALA A 95 0.80 10.34 2.39
CA ALA A 95 0.83 10.69 0.97
C ALA A 95 1.87 9.86 0.21
N LEU A 96 3.05 9.62 0.78
CA LEU A 96 4.07 8.72 0.22
C LEU A 96 3.54 7.31 0.03
N ARG A 97 2.84 6.73 1.02
CA ARG A 97 2.24 5.38 0.88
C ARG A 97 1.23 5.32 -0.25
N LEU A 98 0.35 6.31 -0.34
CA LEU A 98 -0.62 6.39 -1.42
C LEU A 98 0.07 6.56 -2.78
N ARG A 99 1.17 7.32 -2.83
CA ARG A 99 1.89 7.57 -4.08
C ARG A 99 2.65 6.35 -4.55
N ILE A 100 3.17 5.53 -3.62
CA ILE A 100 3.72 4.21 -3.93
C ILE A 100 2.66 3.35 -4.63
N ASN A 101 1.46 3.24 -4.04
CA ASN A 101 0.38 2.44 -4.64
C ASN A 101 -0.05 2.99 -6.01
N ALA A 102 -0.15 4.31 -6.15
CA ALA A 102 -0.50 4.94 -7.42
C ALA A 102 0.57 4.70 -8.50
N LYS A 103 1.86 4.87 -8.17
CA LYS A 103 2.98 4.57 -9.08
C LYS A 103 3.04 3.09 -9.47
N GLU A 104 2.78 2.18 -8.53
CA GLU A 104 2.69 0.74 -8.85
C GLU A 104 1.53 0.44 -9.80
N GLY A 105 0.34 0.99 -9.55
CA GLY A 105 -0.81 0.87 -10.46
C GLY A 105 -0.56 1.49 -11.84
N ASN A 106 0.26 2.53 -11.90
CA ASN A 106 0.66 3.19 -13.15
C ASN A 106 1.81 2.49 -13.90
N GLY A 107 2.30 1.35 -13.40
CA GLY A 107 3.42 0.65 -14.03
C GLY A 107 4.78 1.33 -13.86
N GLN A 108 4.95 2.13 -12.80
CA GLN A 108 6.19 2.85 -12.46
C GLN A 108 6.86 2.32 -11.16
N PRO A 109 7.24 1.03 -11.08
CA PRO A 109 7.81 0.46 -9.86
C PRO A 109 9.21 1.00 -9.51
N GLU A 110 9.94 1.57 -10.48
CA GLU A 110 11.21 2.28 -10.27
C GLU A 110 11.01 3.54 -9.45
N GLU A 111 10.05 4.37 -9.84
CA GLU A 111 9.72 5.59 -9.13
C GLU A 111 9.05 5.31 -7.78
N ALA A 112 8.32 4.20 -7.66
CA ALA A 112 7.75 3.76 -6.38
C ALA A 112 8.86 3.37 -5.39
N MET A 113 9.97 2.80 -5.88
CA MET A 113 11.10 2.41 -5.04
C MET A 113 11.76 3.62 -4.37
N GLU A 114 11.79 4.78 -5.02
CA GLU A 114 12.32 6.01 -4.42
C GLU A 114 11.52 6.43 -3.18
N ASP A 115 10.19 6.35 -3.27
CA ASP A 115 9.29 6.67 -2.17
C ASP A 115 9.40 5.64 -1.02
N ILE A 116 9.56 4.36 -1.37
CA ILE A 116 9.81 3.29 -0.40
C ILE A 116 11.12 3.53 0.36
N ASN A 117 12.20 3.87 -0.34
CA ASN A 117 13.50 4.16 0.27
C ASN A 117 13.39 5.33 1.25
N LEU A 118 12.73 6.41 0.84
CA LEU A 118 12.50 7.57 1.70
C LEU A 118 11.70 7.19 2.96
N LEU A 119 10.65 6.37 2.82
CA LEU A 119 9.88 5.90 3.98
C LEU A 119 10.68 5.01 4.93
N VAL A 120 11.59 4.14 4.43
CA VAL A 120 12.45 3.34 5.31
C VAL A 120 13.46 4.21 6.07
N GLU A 121 14.01 5.24 5.43
CA GLU A 121 14.89 6.20 6.12
C GLU A 121 14.14 6.98 7.19
N TRP A 122 12.90 7.36 6.90
CA TRP A 122 12.12 8.16 7.82
C TRP A 122 11.58 7.30 8.95
N VAL A 123 10.88 6.22 8.64
CA VAL A 123 10.21 5.36 9.62
C VAL A 123 10.91 3.99 9.63
N PRO A 124 12.13 3.90 10.18
CA PRO A 124 12.94 2.68 10.12
C PRO A 124 12.35 1.53 10.91
N ASP A 125 11.37 1.76 11.78
CA ASP A 125 10.69 0.72 12.54
C ASP A 125 9.41 0.22 11.87
N ASP A 126 9.02 0.82 10.73
CA ASP A 126 7.88 0.36 9.97
C ASP A 126 8.20 -0.94 9.22
N LEU A 127 7.74 -2.05 9.80
CA LEU A 127 7.92 -3.37 9.21
C LEU A 127 7.29 -3.49 7.83
N GLN A 128 6.11 -2.89 7.62
CA GLN A 128 5.40 -2.98 6.36
C GLN A 128 6.23 -2.35 5.22
N VAL A 129 6.77 -1.15 5.43
CA VAL A 129 7.59 -0.47 4.43
C VAL A 129 8.88 -1.24 4.15
N ARG A 130 9.53 -1.81 5.18
CA ARG A 130 10.72 -2.66 4.99
C ARG A 130 10.41 -3.92 4.20
N LEU A 131 9.30 -4.58 4.49
CA LEU A 131 8.88 -5.79 3.77
C LEU A 131 8.51 -5.47 2.31
N MET A 132 7.87 -4.32 2.06
CA MET A 132 7.67 -3.81 0.71
C MET A 132 9.02 -3.63 0.00
N ARG A 133 9.98 -2.94 0.63
CA ARG A 133 11.32 -2.75 0.07
C ARG A 133 12.04 -4.06 -0.23
N GLY A 134 12.08 -4.98 0.74
CA GLY A 134 12.68 -6.29 0.58
C GLY A 134 12.07 -7.09 -0.58
N SER A 135 10.74 -7.06 -0.74
CA SER A 135 10.05 -7.68 -1.89
C SER A 135 10.52 -7.13 -3.24
N ARG A 136 10.71 -5.81 -3.34
CA ARG A 136 11.19 -5.16 -4.57
C ARG A 136 12.67 -5.45 -4.82
N LEU A 137 13.49 -5.44 -3.78
CA LEU A 137 14.92 -5.77 -3.86
C LEU A 137 15.17 -7.21 -4.32
N ILE A 138 14.39 -8.19 -3.83
CA ILE A 138 14.44 -9.59 -4.33
C ILE A 138 14.15 -9.65 -5.83
N ASN A 139 13.13 -8.93 -6.30
CA ASN A 139 12.77 -8.93 -7.72
C ASN A 139 13.89 -8.32 -8.58
N ARG A 140 14.63 -7.35 -8.04
CA ARG A 140 15.82 -6.74 -8.66
C ARG A 140 17.14 -7.48 -8.43
N HIS A 141 17.10 -8.66 -7.80
CA HIS A 141 18.30 -9.44 -7.45
C HIS A 141 19.30 -8.71 -6.52
N MET A 142 18.84 -7.68 -5.80
CA MET A 142 19.61 -6.97 -4.78
C MET A 142 19.46 -7.70 -3.43
N LEU A 143 20.06 -8.88 -3.35
CA LEU A 143 19.77 -9.85 -2.28
C LEU A 143 20.34 -9.43 -0.91
N ASP A 144 21.47 -8.73 -0.86
CA ASP A 144 22.08 -8.31 0.40
C ASP A 144 21.22 -7.28 1.16
N ASP A 145 20.72 -6.26 0.46
CA ASP A 145 19.82 -5.27 1.04
C ASP A 145 18.47 -5.88 1.40
N ALA A 146 17.95 -6.79 0.56
CA ALA A 146 16.71 -7.50 0.86
C ALA A 146 16.84 -8.32 2.15
N TRP A 147 17.97 -8.99 2.34
CA TRP A 147 18.24 -9.77 3.55
C TRP A 147 18.29 -8.89 4.80
N CYS A 148 18.85 -7.68 4.70
CA CYS A 148 18.84 -6.73 5.82
C CYS A 148 17.41 -6.41 6.29
N ASP A 149 16.48 -6.16 5.37
CA ASP A 149 15.08 -5.86 5.71
C ASP A 149 14.33 -7.09 6.24
N ILE A 150 14.50 -8.24 5.61
CA ILE A 150 13.88 -9.51 6.04
C ILE A 150 14.34 -9.87 7.45
N ARG A 151 15.65 -9.82 7.69
CA ARG A 151 16.24 -10.15 8.99
C ARG A 151 15.77 -9.17 10.07
N TYR A 152 15.62 -7.89 9.74
CA TYR A 152 15.07 -6.92 10.68
C TYR A 152 13.63 -7.30 11.07
N ALA A 153 12.77 -7.55 10.08
CA ALA A 153 11.37 -7.92 10.32
C ALA A 153 11.25 -9.20 11.17
N LEU A 154 11.98 -10.27 10.81
CA LEU A 154 12.00 -11.52 11.57
C LEU A 154 12.61 -11.39 12.98
N LYS A 155 13.44 -10.37 13.22
CA LYS A 155 13.96 -10.08 14.56
C LYS A 155 12.89 -9.45 15.45
N ILE A 156 12.06 -8.57 14.89
CA ILE A 156 10.97 -7.91 15.63
C ILE A 156 9.83 -8.89 15.87
N ASP A 157 9.40 -9.59 14.82
CA ASP A 157 8.42 -10.65 14.90
C ASP A 157 8.85 -11.85 14.06
N ALA A 158 9.28 -12.91 14.73
CA ALA A 158 9.71 -14.15 14.10
C ALA A 158 8.55 -14.92 13.42
N HIS A 159 7.30 -14.62 13.78
CA HIS A 159 6.11 -15.26 13.23
C HIS A 159 5.42 -14.39 12.17
N ASP A 160 5.94 -13.20 11.84
CA ASP A 160 5.38 -12.36 10.79
C ASP A 160 5.35 -13.11 9.45
N LEU A 161 4.13 -13.32 8.95
CA LEU A 161 3.89 -14.16 7.77
C LEU A 161 4.55 -13.57 6.52
N SER A 162 4.46 -12.25 6.36
CA SER A 162 5.01 -11.57 5.19
C SER A 162 6.53 -11.65 5.19
N ALA A 163 7.17 -11.50 6.35
CA ALA A 163 8.60 -11.67 6.54
C ALA A 163 9.06 -13.10 6.25
N ARG A 164 8.33 -14.11 6.72
CA ARG A 164 8.64 -15.53 6.47
C ARG A 164 8.48 -15.92 5.00
N VAL A 165 7.38 -15.50 4.36
CA VAL A 165 7.18 -15.69 2.91
C VAL A 165 8.31 -15.01 2.13
N LEU A 166 8.67 -13.78 2.51
CA LEU A 166 9.72 -13.03 1.85
C LEU A 166 11.09 -13.67 2.03
N HIS A 167 11.37 -14.24 3.22
CA HIS A 167 12.56 -15.05 3.47
C HIS A 167 12.60 -16.30 2.58
N ALA A 168 11.49 -17.02 2.42
CA ALA A 168 11.44 -18.15 1.51
C ALA A 168 11.68 -17.73 0.05
N ARG A 169 11.11 -16.61 -0.39
CA ARG A 169 11.37 -16.03 -1.72
C ARG A 169 12.84 -15.65 -1.91
N TYR A 170 13.49 -15.13 -0.88
CA TYR A 170 14.93 -14.86 -0.89
C TYR A 170 15.74 -16.14 -1.06
N LEU A 171 15.42 -17.19 -0.30
CA LEU A 171 16.07 -18.51 -0.40
C LEU A 171 15.88 -19.15 -1.77
N LEU A 172 14.70 -19.01 -2.39
CA LEU A 172 14.46 -19.47 -3.76
C LEU A 172 15.41 -18.79 -4.76
N LYS A 173 15.66 -17.48 -4.63
CA LYS A 173 16.62 -16.77 -5.48
C LYS A 173 18.06 -17.25 -5.27
N GLN A 174 18.40 -17.62 -4.06
CA GLN A 174 19.71 -18.19 -3.71
C GLN A 174 19.83 -19.69 -4.07
N GLN A 175 18.76 -20.34 -4.53
CA GLN A 175 18.69 -21.78 -4.82
C GLN A 175 18.71 -22.70 -3.58
N HIS A 176 18.36 -22.14 -2.41
CA HIS A 176 18.21 -22.88 -1.15
C HIS A 176 16.80 -23.49 -1.04
N TYR A 177 16.47 -24.39 -1.96
CA TYR A 177 15.09 -24.86 -2.17
C TYR A 177 14.50 -25.63 -0.98
N ALA A 178 15.29 -26.45 -0.31
CA ALA A 178 14.81 -27.24 0.84
C ALA A 178 14.40 -26.34 2.02
N GLN A 179 15.21 -25.31 2.33
CA GLN A 179 14.91 -24.35 3.38
C GLN A 179 13.70 -23.47 3.02
N ALA A 180 13.58 -23.07 1.75
CA ALA A 180 12.43 -22.32 1.27
C ALA A 180 11.14 -23.13 1.40
N GLU A 181 11.17 -24.41 1.01
CA GLU A 181 10.03 -25.33 1.13
C GLU A 181 9.61 -25.50 2.60
N GLU A 182 10.55 -25.73 3.51
CA GLU A 182 10.25 -25.90 4.95
C GLU A 182 9.49 -24.69 5.51
N ILE A 183 9.98 -23.48 5.22
CA ILE A 183 9.33 -22.24 5.67
C ILE A 183 7.93 -22.12 5.05
N LEU A 184 7.80 -22.33 3.74
CA LEU A 184 6.52 -22.20 3.04
C LEU A 184 5.50 -23.25 3.51
N CYS A 185 5.92 -24.49 3.72
CA CYS A 185 5.07 -25.53 4.30
C CYS A 185 4.54 -25.12 5.69
N GLY A 186 5.41 -24.60 6.56
CA GLY A 186 5.00 -24.12 7.87
C GLY A 186 3.97 -22.99 7.78
N VAL A 187 4.27 -21.96 7.00
CA VAL A 187 3.40 -20.79 6.79
C VAL A 187 2.04 -21.17 6.19
N LEU A 188 2.03 -22.03 5.17
CA LEU A 188 0.79 -22.47 4.51
C LEU A 188 -0.06 -23.35 5.43
N ARG A 189 0.56 -24.18 6.27
CA ARG A 189 -0.17 -25.01 7.24
C ARG A 189 -0.82 -24.16 8.35
N GLU A 190 -0.11 -23.15 8.85
CA GLU A 190 -0.62 -22.23 9.87
C GLU A 190 -1.85 -21.44 9.39
N HIS A 191 -1.97 -21.18 8.08
CA HIS A 191 -3.04 -20.38 7.47
C HIS A 191 -3.75 -21.09 6.32
N HIS A 192 -3.94 -22.40 6.44
CA HIS A 192 -4.61 -23.22 5.42
C HIS A 192 -6.09 -22.85 5.22
N ASP A 193 -6.69 -22.16 6.20
CA ASP A 193 -8.05 -21.65 6.20
C ASP A 193 -8.23 -20.36 5.39
N ASN A 194 -7.14 -19.69 5.04
CA ASN A 194 -7.16 -18.47 4.23
C ASN A 194 -6.82 -18.78 2.76
N GLU A 195 -7.86 -19.04 1.95
CA GLU A 195 -7.71 -19.43 0.54
C GLU A 195 -6.90 -18.41 -0.27
N ASP A 196 -7.19 -17.11 -0.13
CA ASP A 196 -6.47 -16.04 -0.84
C ASP A 196 -4.98 -16.06 -0.52
N PHE A 197 -4.64 -16.24 0.75
CA PHE A 197 -3.26 -16.32 1.20
C PHE A 197 -2.55 -17.57 0.66
N VAL A 198 -3.22 -18.72 0.71
CA VAL A 198 -2.68 -19.98 0.20
C VAL A 198 -2.45 -19.89 -1.30
N ASP A 199 -3.43 -19.40 -2.06
CA ASP A 199 -3.35 -19.31 -3.52
C ASP A 199 -2.25 -18.34 -3.97
N LEU A 200 -2.06 -17.24 -3.25
CA LEU A 200 -0.96 -16.30 -3.51
C LEU A 200 0.42 -16.93 -3.30
N ASN A 201 0.56 -17.85 -2.35
CA ASN A 201 1.87 -18.37 -1.91
C ASN A 201 2.19 -19.79 -2.41
N ARG A 202 1.18 -20.57 -2.83
CA ARG A 202 1.33 -21.91 -3.40
C ARG A 202 2.33 -21.96 -4.57
N PRO A 203 2.42 -20.97 -5.49
CA PRO A 203 3.41 -20.99 -6.56
C PRO A 203 4.86 -21.03 -6.07
N TYR A 204 5.18 -20.35 -4.96
CA TYR A 204 6.53 -20.37 -4.39
C TYR A 204 6.86 -21.74 -3.78
N TRP A 205 5.90 -22.35 -3.09
CA TRP A 205 6.06 -23.69 -2.53
C TRP A 205 6.24 -24.73 -3.63
N ALA A 206 5.40 -24.64 -4.68
CA ALA A 206 5.49 -25.52 -5.83
C ALA A 206 6.84 -25.37 -6.55
N GLU A 207 7.35 -24.15 -6.70
CA GLU A 207 8.68 -23.91 -7.28
C GLU A 207 9.79 -24.55 -6.43
N ALA A 208 9.75 -24.39 -5.11
CA ALA A 208 10.70 -25.01 -4.20
C ALA A 208 10.76 -26.54 -4.39
N ARG A 209 9.60 -27.20 -4.54
CA ARG A 209 9.50 -28.65 -4.74
C ARG A 209 9.93 -29.09 -6.13
N ARG A 210 9.48 -28.40 -7.18
CA ARG A 210 9.89 -28.70 -8.57
C ARG A 210 11.39 -28.63 -8.75
N ARG A 211 12.05 -27.64 -8.16
CA ARG A 211 13.51 -27.48 -8.20
C ARG A 211 14.27 -28.59 -7.48
N GLN A 212 13.60 -29.30 -6.57
CA GLN A 212 14.12 -30.49 -5.88
C GLN A 212 13.71 -31.80 -6.55
N GLY A 213 12.90 -31.78 -7.63
CA GLY A 213 12.37 -32.97 -8.27
C GLY A 213 11.33 -33.72 -7.42
N LYS A 214 10.64 -33.02 -6.52
CA LYS A 214 9.58 -33.60 -5.67
C LYS A 214 8.20 -33.42 -6.30
N ASP A 215 7.29 -34.36 -6.02
CA ASP A 215 5.88 -34.27 -6.43
C ASP A 215 5.15 -33.12 -5.75
N LEU A 216 4.14 -32.56 -6.42
CA LEU A 216 3.34 -31.41 -5.96
C LEU A 216 2.12 -31.83 -5.13
N ILE A 217 2.33 -32.75 -4.20
CA ILE A 217 1.30 -33.18 -3.25
C ILE A 217 1.43 -32.29 -2.00
N PRO A 218 0.39 -31.51 -1.64
CA PRO A 218 0.40 -30.73 -0.41
C PRO A 218 0.44 -31.66 0.81
N ASP A 219 1.34 -31.39 1.76
CA ASP A 219 1.53 -32.16 2.99
C ASP A 219 0.76 -31.53 4.19
N TRP A 220 -0.36 -30.85 3.93
CA TRP A 220 -1.16 -30.11 4.92
C TRP A 220 -2.66 -30.25 4.64
#